data_AF-A0A7J4NK97-F1
#
_entry.id   AF-A0A7J4NK97-F1
#
_cell.length_a   1.000
_cell.length_b   1.000
_cell.length_c   1.000
_cell.angle_alpha   90.00
_cell.angle_beta   90.00
_cell.angle_gamma   90.00
#
_symmetry.space_group_name_H-M   'P 1'
#
loop_
_entity.id
_entity.type
_entity.pdbx_description
1 polymer ?
#
loop_
_entity_poly.entity_id
_entity_poly.type
_entity_poly.pdbx_seq_one_letter_code
_entity_poly.pdbx_strand_id
1 'polypeptide(L)'
;MLRLRLEEQPAPTGKKDVEMLLGWLLDTLGLVRRRNDADTSDAAQRPLHRLMRDHLLKDPMKGVDAKTLADQLGISMTALHHHLKGLQAIRLVASKSGENGWMKHHLRCGSLSAAVDLLHREAGGILAIRLSPLERWQTGSVDRDSGEETEEIPLKLVICEPRPLVNNEDEIDAFLNDFALRGERSRQTSGDDLTRQVFESLLSANHAISLDEAVAQWGATRPRLTRTFDRFRAAGLVERVLRHDRLTVILWDALSTQYSRRGEKWLLGKGGLGRLDEKVSKQVVKSLREGKFDSDRCAELFSKTSEDELRLALNLLGGRLPYGYRLSGNSGDDVARQVCLRFEAIFSRLKRVASALDELQAN
;
A
#
# COMPACT_ATOMS: atom_id res chain seq x y z
N MET A 1 2.42 -21.88 10.45
CA MET A 1 2.75 -21.23 9.17
C MET A 1 3.02 -19.77 9.43
N LEU A 2 3.96 -19.17 8.69
CA LEU A 2 4.24 -17.73 8.81
C LEU A 2 3.02 -16.92 8.39
N ARG A 3 2.64 -15.94 9.22
CA ARG A 3 1.66 -14.90 8.89
C ARG A 3 2.13 -13.58 9.50
N LEU A 4 2.71 -12.73 8.67
CA LEU A 4 3.23 -11.42 9.05
C LEU A 4 2.32 -10.32 8.53
N ARG A 5 1.90 -9.40 9.41
CA ARG A 5 1.29 -8.13 9.02
C ARG A 5 2.36 -7.06 9.13
N LEU A 6 2.60 -6.32 8.05
CA LEU A 6 3.46 -5.15 8.03
C LEU A 6 2.59 -3.91 7.90
N GLU A 7 2.82 -2.95 8.79
CA GLU A 7 2.23 -1.61 8.71
C GLU A 7 3.33 -0.58 8.87
N GLU A 8 3.62 0.17 7.82
CA GLU A 8 4.63 1.21 7.86
C GLU A 8 4.23 2.30 8.86
N GLN A 9 5.04 2.45 9.91
CA GLN A 9 4.92 3.53 10.88
C GLN A 9 5.95 4.62 10.58
N PRO A 10 5.64 5.91 10.87
CA PRO A 10 6.64 6.98 10.86
C PRO A 10 7.86 6.60 11.69
N ALA A 11 9.05 7.01 11.27
CA ALA A 11 10.29 6.65 11.95
C ALA A 11 10.28 7.09 13.43
N PRO A 12 10.80 6.26 14.35
CA PRO A 12 10.84 6.60 15.77
C PRO A 12 11.82 7.76 16.01
N THR A 13 11.46 8.72 16.88
CA THR A 13 12.24 9.95 17.11
C THR A 13 13.33 9.78 18.18
N GLY A 14 13.06 9.08 19.27
CA GLY A 14 14.02 8.70 20.32
C GLY A 14 14.89 7.48 20.00
N LYS A 15 16.08 7.69 19.45
CA LYS A 15 17.02 6.59 19.09
C LYS A 15 17.52 5.73 20.27
N LYS A 16 17.30 6.16 21.52
CA LYS A 16 17.75 5.45 22.74
C LYS A 16 16.61 5.13 23.72
N ASP A 17 15.38 5.43 23.35
CA ASP A 17 14.22 5.16 24.19
C ASP A 17 13.70 3.75 23.89
N VAL A 18 13.93 2.81 24.81
CA VAL A 18 13.55 1.40 24.67
C VAL A 18 12.04 1.26 24.46
N GLU A 19 11.23 2.00 25.21
CA GLU A 19 9.76 1.89 25.17
C GLU A 19 9.24 2.40 23.82
N MET A 20 9.78 3.51 23.32
CA MET A 20 9.36 4.06 22.03
C MET A 20 9.84 3.18 20.86
N LEU A 21 11.07 2.66 20.91
CA LEU A 21 11.60 1.75 19.88
C LEU A 21 10.85 0.42 19.83
N LEU A 22 10.58 -0.19 20.98
CA LEU A 22 9.83 -1.44 21.07
C LEU A 22 8.37 -1.23 20.66
N GLY A 23 7.74 -0.12 21.06
CA GLY A 23 6.39 0.24 20.61
C GLY A 23 6.30 0.36 19.09
N TRP A 24 7.24 1.09 18.47
CA TRP A 24 7.33 1.23 17.02
C TRP A 24 7.50 -0.13 16.31
N LEU A 25 8.36 -1.01 16.83
CA LEU A 25 8.61 -2.33 16.25
C LEU A 25 7.35 -3.22 16.30
N LEU A 26 6.66 -3.24 17.44
CA LEU A 26 5.44 -4.04 17.62
C LEU A 26 4.28 -3.55 16.74
N ASP A 27 4.13 -2.23 16.61
CA ASP A 27 3.14 -1.62 15.72
C ASP A 27 3.49 -1.89 14.25
N THR A 28 4.77 -1.79 13.87
CA THR A 28 5.22 -2.04 12.49
C THR A 28 5.02 -3.50 12.06
N LEU A 29 5.18 -4.45 13.00
CA LEU A 29 4.91 -5.87 12.79
C LEU A 29 3.42 -6.23 12.96
N GLY A 30 2.53 -5.24 13.09
CA GLY A 30 1.08 -5.43 13.14
C GLY A 30 0.60 -6.28 14.33
N LEU A 31 1.41 -6.40 15.38
CA LEU A 31 1.11 -7.22 16.56
C LEU A 31 0.15 -6.54 17.54
N VAL A 32 0.04 -5.22 17.43
CA VAL A 32 -0.87 -4.40 18.22
C VAL A 32 -1.99 -3.89 17.32
N ARG A 33 -3.23 -4.24 17.66
CA ARG A 33 -4.41 -3.68 16.98
C ARG A 33 -4.80 -2.38 17.66
N ARG A 34 -4.52 -1.24 17.02
CA ARG A 34 -5.11 0.04 17.42
C ARG A 34 -6.61 -0.03 17.18
N ARG A 35 -7.39 -0.12 18.27
CA ARG A 35 -8.85 -0.26 18.19
C ARG A 35 -9.55 1.07 17.97
N ASN A 36 -8.92 2.20 18.33
CA ASN A 36 -9.30 3.60 18.08
C ASN A 36 -8.09 4.53 18.30
N ASP A 37 -8.08 5.73 17.72
CA ASP A 37 -7.07 6.79 17.98
C ASP A 37 -7.07 7.28 19.44
N ALA A 38 -8.10 6.94 20.22
CA ALA A 38 -8.24 7.28 21.64
C ALA A 38 -7.61 6.24 22.60
N ASP A 39 -6.97 5.19 22.09
CA ASP A 39 -6.29 4.18 22.92
C ASP A 39 -4.89 4.70 23.33
N THR A 40 -4.90 5.82 24.06
CA THR A 40 -3.74 6.53 24.63
C THR A 40 -3.19 5.85 25.88
N SER A 41 -3.48 4.56 26.08
CA SER A 41 -2.79 3.77 27.09
C SER A 41 -1.29 3.80 26.80
N ASP A 42 -0.47 4.15 27.79
CA ASP A 42 0.99 4.06 27.71
C ASP A 42 1.40 2.71 27.09
N ALA A 43 2.04 2.76 25.91
CA ALA A 43 2.37 1.56 25.15
C ALA A 43 3.25 0.60 25.97
N ALA A 44 4.06 1.15 26.88
CA ALA A 44 4.92 0.45 27.83
C ALA A 44 4.15 -0.48 28.78
N GLN A 45 2.89 -0.14 29.12
CA GLN A 45 2.07 -0.90 30.06
C GLN A 45 1.36 -2.10 29.41
N ARG A 46 1.33 -2.16 28.08
CA ARG A 46 0.63 -3.23 27.34
C ARG A 46 1.30 -4.58 27.64
N PRO A 47 0.52 -5.66 27.88
CA PRO A 47 1.10 -6.95 28.25
C PRO A 47 2.11 -7.52 27.24
N LEU A 48 1.88 -7.31 25.93
CA LEU A 48 2.84 -7.70 24.89
C LEU A 48 4.15 -6.92 24.99
N HIS A 49 4.08 -5.63 25.32
CA HIS A 49 5.26 -4.79 25.48
C HIS A 49 6.10 -5.27 26.66
N ARG A 50 5.45 -5.47 27.82
CA ARG A 50 6.08 -6.02 29.02
C ARG A 50 6.64 -7.43 28.79
N LEU A 51 5.93 -8.30 28.06
CA LEU A 51 6.42 -9.62 27.67
C LEU A 51 7.74 -9.54 26.89
N MET A 52 7.81 -8.63 25.92
CA MET A 52 9.03 -8.43 25.14
C MET A 52 10.16 -7.88 26.01
N ARG A 53 9.94 -6.77 26.71
CA ARG A 53 10.96 -6.08 27.51
C ARG A 53 11.45 -6.92 28.69
N ASP A 54 10.54 -7.39 29.53
CA ASP A 54 10.87 -7.95 30.85
C ASP A 54 11.32 -9.41 30.78
N HIS A 55 11.04 -10.10 29.67
CA HIS A 55 11.33 -11.53 29.52
C HIS A 55 12.13 -11.85 28.26
N LEU A 56 11.64 -11.47 27.07
CA LEU A 56 12.23 -11.93 25.81
C LEU A 56 13.51 -11.18 25.43
N LEU A 57 13.61 -9.89 25.73
CA LEU A 57 14.80 -9.08 25.45
C LEU A 57 15.81 -9.13 26.60
N LYS A 58 15.32 -9.16 27.84
CA LYS A 58 16.18 -9.22 29.04
C LYS A 58 16.99 -10.51 29.13
N ASP A 59 16.35 -11.67 28.91
CA ASP A 59 16.99 -12.99 28.98
C ASP A 59 16.61 -13.86 27.75
N PRO A 60 17.09 -13.54 26.53
CA PRO A 60 16.59 -14.13 25.28
C PRO A 60 16.60 -15.66 25.20
N MET A 61 17.59 -16.29 25.84
CA MET A 61 17.81 -17.75 25.80
C MET A 61 17.25 -18.52 27.00
N LYS A 62 16.80 -17.85 28.06
CA LYS A 62 16.39 -18.51 29.31
C LYS A 62 15.17 -19.39 29.13
N GLY A 63 14.20 -18.92 28.34
CA GLY A 63 12.92 -19.57 28.10
C GLY A 63 12.06 -19.63 29.36
N VAL A 64 10.86 -19.05 29.31
CA VAL A 64 9.94 -19.00 30.45
C VAL A 64 8.67 -19.77 30.14
N ASP A 65 8.18 -20.55 31.09
CA ASP A 65 6.92 -21.28 30.92
C ASP A 65 5.72 -20.33 30.94
N ALA A 66 4.65 -20.73 30.24
CA ALA A 66 3.47 -19.88 30.07
C ALA A 66 2.77 -19.51 31.39
N LYS A 67 2.82 -20.38 32.42
CA LYS A 67 2.18 -20.08 33.71
C LYS A 67 2.93 -18.94 34.41
N THR A 68 4.26 -19.06 34.51
CA THR A 68 5.11 -18.01 35.09
C THR A 68 4.94 -16.68 34.35
N LEU A 69 4.88 -16.69 33.02
CA LEU A 69 4.65 -15.48 32.23
C LEU A 69 3.28 -14.83 32.51
N ALA A 70 2.21 -15.63 32.63
CA ALA A 70 0.87 -15.11 32.90
C ALA A 70 0.80 -14.45 34.29
N ASP A 71 1.38 -15.11 35.29
CA ASP A 71 1.44 -14.62 36.67
C ASP A 71 2.24 -13.31 36.76
N GLN A 72 3.42 -13.24 36.12
CA GLN A 72 4.30 -12.05 36.15
C GLN A 72 3.74 -10.87 35.37
N LEU A 73 3.04 -11.11 34.25
CA LEU A 73 2.40 -10.05 33.46
C LEU A 73 1.07 -9.59 34.07
N GLY A 74 0.49 -10.36 34.99
CA GLY A 74 -0.81 -10.11 35.59
C GLY A 74 -1.96 -10.27 34.60
N ILE A 75 -1.87 -11.25 33.69
CA ILE A 75 -2.89 -11.49 32.65
C ILE A 75 -3.38 -12.94 32.67
N SER A 76 -4.57 -13.17 32.11
CA SER A 76 -5.07 -14.54 31.95
C SER A 76 -4.21 -15.36 30.96
N MET A 77 -4.18 -16.68 31.15
CA MET A 77 -3.54 -17.62 30.21
C MET A 77 -4.07 -17.46 28.78
N THR A 78 -5.36 -17.19 28.61
CA THR A 78 -5.98 -16.97 27.30
C THR A 78 -5.43 -15.71 26.62
N ALA A 79 -5.26 -14.62 27.37
CA ALA A 79 -4.66 -13.38 26.85
C ALA A 79 -3.18 -13.59 26.49
N LEU A 80 -2.42 -14.28 27.34
CA LEU A 80 -1.03 -14.64 27.04
C LEU A 80 -0.93 -15.49 25.78
N HIS A 81 -1.78 -16.51 25.65
CA HIS A 81 -1.82 -17.38 24.47
C HIS A 81 -2.04 -16.58 23.18
N HIS A 82 -2.92 -15.57 23.20
CA HIS A 82 -3.14 -14.69 22.05
C HIS A 82 -1.86 -13.92 21.65
N HIS A 83 -1.12 -13.36 22.63
CA HIS A 83 0.14 -12.67 22.37
C HIS A 83 1.23 -13.60 21.84
N LEU A 84 1.42 -14.76 22.48
CA LEU A 84 2.39 -15.76 22.06
C LEU A 84 2.07 -16.30 20.65
N LYS A 85 0.80 -16.55 20.34
CA LYS A 85 0.36 -16.98 19.01
C LYS A 85 0.72 -15.96 17.94
N GLY A 86 0.58 -14.66 18.22
CA GLY A 86 1.01 -13.59 17.32
C GLY A 86 2.52 -13.61 17.06
N LEU A 87 3.32 -13.66 18.13
CA LEU A 87 4.78 -13.71 18.05
C LEU A 87 5.31 -14.98 17.36
N GLN A 88 4.66 -16.12 17.59
CA GLN A 88 4.96 -17.39 16.93
C GLN A 88 4.54 -17.37 15.45
N ALA A 89 3.41 -16.74 15.11
CA ALA A 89 2.94 -16.61 13.73
C ALA A 89 3.93 -15.80 12.87
N ILE A 90 4.64 -14.84 13.46
CA ILE A 90 5.74 -14.11 12.79
C ILE A 90 7.12 -14.68 13.13
N ARG A 91 7.18 -15.82 13.81
CA ARG A 91 8.41 -16.55 14.17
C ARG A 91 9.48 -15.74 14.90
N LEU A 92 9.09 -14.73 15.68
CA LEU A 92 10.00 -14.07 16.61
C LEU A 92 10.20 -14.91 17.89
N VAL A 93 9.18 -15.66 18.30
CA VAL A 93 9.24 -16.54 19.48
C VAL A 93 9.21 -17.99 19.05
N ALA A 94 10.11 -18.78 19.64
CA ALA A 94 10.13 -20.23 19.53
C ALA A 94 9.67 -20.87 20.85
N SER A 95 9.31 -22.15 20.80
CA SER A 95 8.81 -22.85 21.98
C SER A 95 9.30 -24.28 22.01
N LYS A 96 9.69 -24.75 23.19
CA LYS A 96 10.20 -26.09 23.41
C LYS A 96 9.53 -26.68 24.66
N SER A 97 9.24 -27.97 24.64
CA SER A 97 8.74 -28.68 25.82
C SER A 97 9.76 -28.59 26.96
N GLY A 98 9.31 -28.10 28.12
CA GLY A 98 10.09 -28.08 29.35
C GLY A 98 10.01 -29.42 30.09
N GLU A 99 10.91 -29.60 31.05
CA GLU A 99 11.00 -30.81 31.89
C GLU A 99 9.74 -31.06 32.73
N ASN A 100 9.00 -30.00 33.06
CA ASN A 100 7.74 -30.03 33.80
C ASN A 100 6.50 -30.24 32.90
N GLY A 101 6.69 -30.56 31.61
CA GLY A 101 5.62 -30.74 30.62
C GLY A 101 5.04 -29.43 30.07
N TRP A 102 5.40 -28.27 30.62
CA TRP A 102 4.96 -26.97 30.12
C TRP A 102 5.85 -26.47 28.98
N MET A 103 5.26 -25.82 27.99
CA MET A 103 6.04 -25.19 26.92
C MET A 103 6.79 -23.97 27.46
N LYS A 104 8.10 -23.93 27.21
CA LYS A 104 8.95 -22.77 27.46
C LYS A 104 9.05 -21.92 26.21
N HIS A 105 8.79 -20.62 26.34
CA HIS A 105 8.81 -19.65 25.26
C HIS A 105 10.06 -18.77 25.36
N HIS A 106 10.79 -18.62 24.26
CA HIS A 106 12.04 -17.85 24.20
C HIS A 106 12.15 -17.10 22.88
N LEU A 107 13.03 -16.08 22.84
CA LEU A 107 13.30 -15.33 21.63
C LEU A 107 14.08 -16.21 20.64
N ARG A 108 13.60 -16.32 19.41
CA ARG A 108 14.25 -17.12 18.37
C ARG A 108 15.65 -16.57 18.10
N CYS A 109 16.62 -17.44 17.80
CA CYS A 109 18.00 -17.06 17.47
C CYS A 109 18.80 -16.38 18.60
N GLY A 110 18.27 -16.23 19.80
CA GLY A 110 18.99 -15.72 20.97
C GLY A 110 19.22 -14.20 21.02
N SER A 111 18.74 -13.44 20.03
CA SER A 111 18.67 -11.97 20.06
C SER A 111 17.55 -11.46 19.16
N LEU A 112 17.10 -10.21 19.36
CA LEU A 112 16.01 -9.66 18.55
C LEU A 112 16.49 -9.38 17.12
N SER A 113 17.70 -8.84 16.97
CA SER A 113 18.35 -8.60 15.68
C SER A 113 18.43 -9.87 14.84
N ALA A 114 18.90 -10.98 15.42
CA ALA A 114 19.00 -12.26 14.72
C ALA A 114 17.62 -12.85 14.38
N ALA A 115 16.62 -12.69 15.26
CA ALA A 115 15.25 -13.11 14.99
C ALA A 115 14.62 -12.33 13.81
N VAL A 116 14.79 -10.99 13.81
CA VAL A 116 14.29 -10.10 12.74
C VAL A 116 15.01 -10.36 11.43
N ASP A 117 16.31 -10.62 11.46
CA ASP A 117 17.08 -10.98 10.26
C ASP A 117 16.62 -12.29 9.63
N LEU A 118 16.28 -13.30 10.45
CA LEU A 118 15.75 -14.56 9.93
C LEU A 118 14.32 -14.39 9.42
N LEU A 119 13.48 -13.63 10.13
CA LEU A 119 12.15 -13.24 9.67
C LEU A 119 12.21 -12.52 8.31
N HIS A 120 13.16 -11.60 8.12
CA HIS A 120 13.35 -10.89 6.85
C HIS A 120 13.56 -11.86 5.68
N ARG A 121 14.50 -12.81 5.84
CA ARG A 121 14.81 -13.81 4.80
C ARG A 121 13.60 -14.70 4.49
N GLU A 122 12.93 -15.20 5.53
CA GLU A 122 11.75 -16.07 5.37
C GLU A 122 10.58 -15.32 4.73
N ALA A 123 10.24 -14.14 5.25
CA ALA A 123 9.13 -13.34 4.74
C ALA A 123 9.41 -12.84 3.31
N GLY A 124 10.64 -12.46 2.99
CA GLY A 124 11.03 -12.04 1.64
C GLY A 124 10.92 -13.17 0.62
N GLY A 125 11.39 -14.38 0.97
CA GLY A 125 11.24 -15.56 0.12
C GLY A 125 9.77 -15.94 -0.11
N ILE A 126 8.96 -15.90 0.94
CA ILE A 126 7.51 -16.13 0.83
C ILE A 126 6.86 -15.07 -0.06
N LEU A 127 7.16 -13.78 0.18
CA LEU A 127 6.60 -12.68 -0.59
C LEU A 127 6.90 -12.84 -2.09
N ALA A 128 8.14 -13.19 -2.45
CA ALA A 128 8.53 -13.45 -3.83
C ALA A 128 7.70 -14.57 -4.48
N ILE A 129 7.53 -15.70 -3.78
CA ILE A 129 6.68 -16.82 -4.24
C ILE A 129 5.23 -16.37 -4.41
N ARG A 130 4.71 -15.54 -3.50
CA ARG A 130 3.32 -15.08 -3.54
C ARG A 130 3.04 -14.07 -4.65
N LEU A 131 4.06 -13.31 -5.08
CA LEU A 131 3.94 -12.31 -6.13
C LEU A 131 4.27 -12.85 -7.53
N SER A 132 5.00 -13.97 -7.63
CA SER A 132 5.38 -14.54 -8.93
C SER A 132 4.24 -14.79 -9.92
N PRO A 133 2.99 -15.12 -9.51
CA PRO A 133 1.91 -15.31 -10.46
C PRO A 133 1.52 -14.03 -11.23
N LEU A 134 1.87 -12.84 -10.72
CA LEU A 134 1.59 -11.56 -11.38
C LEU A 134 2.19 -11.50 -12.79
N GLU A 135 3.36 -12.09 -13.01
CA GLU A 135 4.02 -12.15 -14.33
C GLU A 135 3.09 -12.77 -15.39
N ARG A 136 2.37 -13.83 -15.00
CA ARG A 136 1.43 -14.53 -15.87
C ARG A 136 0.07 -13.85 -15.92
N TRP A 137 -0.39 -13.28 -14.81
CA TRP A 137 -1.74 -12.73 -14.70
C TRP A 137 -1.89 -11.36 -15.35
N GLN A 138 -0.85 -10.53 -15.31
CA GLN A 138 -0.89 -9.21 -15.92
C GLN A 138 -0.76 -9.34 -17.44
N THR A 139 -1.84 -9.01 -18.14
CA THR A 139 -1.88 -9.00 -19.61
C THR A 139 -1.91 -7.60 -20.19
N GLY A 140 -2.34 -6.60 -19.40
CA GLY A 140 -2.34 -5.19 -19.76
C GLY A 140 -1.08 -4.47 -19.28
N SER A 141 -0.79 -3.34 -19.91
CA SER A 141 0.28 -2.44 -19.49
C SER A 141 -0.15 -1.00 -19.68
N VAL A 142 0.16 -0.16 -18.69
CA VAL A 142 -0.05 1.28 -18.76
C VAL A 142 1.32 1.93 -18.69
N ASP A 143 1.69 2.65 -19.74
CA ASP A 143 3.00 3.29 -19.81
C ASP A 143 3.22 4.26 -18.66
N ARG A 144 4.48 4.34 -18.23
CA ARG A 144 4.96 5.24 -17.19
C ARG A 144 5.79 6.32 -17.86
N ASP A 145 5.39 7.57 -17.66
CA ASP A 145 6.20 8.69 -18.07
C ASP A 145 7.35 8.92 -17.08
N SER A 146 8.53 9.20 -17.63
CA SER A 146 9.71 9.49 -16.82
C SER A 146 9.49 10.76 -16.00
N GLY A 147 9.58 10.66 -14.67
CA GLY A 147 9.41 11.80 -13.75
C GLY A 147 7.99 11.98 -13.20
N GLU A 148 7.08 11.04 -13.45
CA GLU A 148 5.75 11.07 -12.83
C GLU A 148 5.86 10.85 -11.31
N GLU A 149 5.58 11.89 -10.52
CA GLU A 149 5.49 11.78 -9.06
C GLU A 149 4.17 11.13 -8.66
N THR A 150 4.27 9.95 -8.06
CA THR A 150 3.13 9.24 -7.48
C THR A 150 3.07 9.45 -5.98
N GLU A 151 1.87 9.77 -5.47
CA GLU A 151 1.63 9.84 -4.04
C GLU A 151 1.77 8.43 -3.42
N GLU A 152 2.89 8.22 -2.71
CA GLU A 152 3.10 7.03 -1.89
C GLU A 152 2.34 7.16 -0.56
N ILE A 153 1.56 6.13 -0.23
CA ILE A 153 0.89 6.00 1.07
C ILE A 153 1.57 4.92 1.90
N PRO A 154 1.54 4.97 3.25
CA PRO A 154 2.22 3.99 4.10
C PRO A 154 1.90 2.54 3.73
N LEU A 155 2.93 1.68 3.65
CA LEU A 155 2.75 0.28 3.27
C LEU A 155 1.88 -0.46 4.30
N LYS A 156 0.92 -1.24 3.82
CA LYS A 156 0.16 -2.19 4.61
C LYS A 156 0.03 -3.48 3.83
N LEU A 157 0.69 -4.52 4.32
CA LEU A 157 0.81 -5.79 3.61
C LEU A 157 0.68 -6.96 4.59
N VAL A 158 0.01 -8.03 4.17
CA VAL A 158 0.01 -9.30 4.90
C VAL A 158 0.78 -10.33 4.07
N ILE A 159 1.78 -10.97 4.67
CA ILE A 159 2.61 -11.99 4.05
C ILE A 159 2.28 -13.32 4.73
N CYS A 160 1.73 -14.25 3.97
CA CYS A 160 1.38 -15.59 4.44
C CYS A 160 2.05 -16.66 3.60
N GLU A 161 2.52 -17.71 4.26
CA GLU A 161 2.93 -18.93 3.56
C GLU A 161 1.81 -19.45 2.65
N PRO A 162 2.13 -19.95 1.44
CA PRO A 162 1.18 -20.65 0.60
C PRO A 162 0.47 -21.76 1.37
N ARG A 163 -0.84 -21.82 1.25
CA ARG A 163 -1.71 -22.81 1.88
C ARG A 163 -2.51 -23.55 0.81
N PRO A 164 -3.04 -24.75 1.10
CA PRO A 164 -4.01 -25.39 0.24
C PRO A 164 -5.20 -24.46 -0.03
N LEU A 165 -5.70 -24.49 -1.28
CA LEU A 165 -6.93 -23.82 -1.67
C LEU A 165 -8.11 -24.48 -0.93
N VAL A 166 -9.03 -23.68 -0.41
CA VAL A 166 -10.22 -24.15 0.31
C VAL A 166 -11.47 -23.47 -0.24
N ASN A 167 -12.66 -23.97 0.08
CA ASN A 167 -13.92 -23.28 -0.23
C ASN A 167 -14.08 -22.84 -1.71
N ASN A 168 -13.61 -23.68 -2.63
CA ASN A 168 -13.59 -23.41 -4.08
C ASN A 168 -12.82 -22.14 -4.47
N GLU A 169 -11.86 -21.70 -3.66
CA GLU A 169 -10.90 -20.65 -4.02
C GLU A 169 -10.05 -21.10 -5.22
N ASP A 170 -9.82 -20.18 -6.15
CA ASP A 170 -8.73 -20.28 -7.11
C ASP A 170 -7.48 -19.51 -6.65
N GLU A 171 -6.46 -19.42 -7.50
CA GLU A 171 -5.20 -18.76 -7.15
C GLU A 171 -5.35 -17.24 -6.91
N ILE A 172 -6.25 -16.57 -7.65
CA ILE A 172 -6.53 -15.14 -7.47
C ILE A 172 -7.26 -14.93 -6.14
N ASP A 173 -8.25 -15.76 -5.82
CA ASP A 173 -8.93 -15.70 -4.53
C ASP A 173 -7.96 -15.88 -3.36
N ALA A 174 -7.07 -16.87 -3.45
CA ALA A 174 -6.05 -17.12 -2.44
C ALA A 174 -5.08 -15.93 -2.31
N PHE A 175 -4.66 -15.32 -3.43
CA PHE A 175 -3.84 -14.11 -3.42
C PHE A 175 -4.53 -12.95 -2.69
N LEU A 176 -5.77 -12.63 -3.07
CA LEU A 176 -6.53 -11.54 -2.48
C LEU A 176 -6.79 -11.74 -0.98
N ASN A 177 -7.00 -12.98 -0.55
CA ASN A 177 -7.24 -13.32 0.86
C ASN A 177 -5.96 -13.26 1.69
N ASP A 178 -4.87 -13.81 1.17
CA ASP A 178 -3.64 -13.98 1.95
C ASP A 178 -2.88 -12.66 2.11
N PHE A 179 -2.97 -11.75 1.12
CA PHE A 179 -2.55 -10.35 1.24
C PHE A 179 -3.57 -9.46 1.98
N ALA A 180 -4.70 -10.02 2.42
CA ALA A 180 -5.80 -9.33 3.07
C ALA A 180 -6.37 -8.15 2.26
N LEU A 181 -6.33 -8.23 0.93
CA LEU A 181 -6.81 -7.20 0.01
C LEU A 181 -8.33 -7.08 0.05
N ARG A 182 -9.06 -8.17 0.36
CA ARG A 182 -10.51 -8.15 0.70
C ARG A 182 -10.82 -7.56 2.09
N GLY A 183 -9.80 -7.27 2.88
CA GLY A 183 -9.90 -6.85 4.27
C GLY A 183 -9.84 -8.05 5.21
N GLU A 184 -9.31 -7.84 6.42
CA GLU A 184 -8.98 -8.93 7.37
C GLU A 184 -10.17 -9.74 7.89
N ARG A 185 -11.39 -9.24 7.72
CA ARG A 185 -12.63 -9.87 8.21
C ARG A 185 -13.66 -10.07 7.09
N SER A 186 -13.20 -10.17 5.85
CA SER A 186 -14.13 -10.43 4.74
C SER A 186 -14.87 -11.74 4.98
N ARG A 187 -16.21 -11.72 4.86
CA ARG A 187 -17.05 -12.92 4.90
C ARG A 187 -17.02 -13.68 3.58
N GLN A 188 -16.66 -12.98 2.49
CA GLN A 188 -16.49 -13.56 1.16
C GLN A 188 -15.01 -13.87 0.95
N THR A 189 -14.71 -15.16 0.74
CA THR A 189 -13.36 -15.66 0.49
C THR A 189 -13.19 -16.19 -0.94
N SER A 190 -14.26 -16.33 -1.72
CA SER A 190 -14.20 -16.78 -3.10
C SER A 190 -15.32 -16.17 -3.93
N GLY A 191 -15.13 -16.18 -5.25
CA GLY A 191 -16.12 -15.74 -6.23
C GLY A 191 -15.98 -14.28 -6.68
N ASP A 192 -17.01 -13.82 -7.39
CA ASP A 192 -17.02 -12.57 -8.16
C ASP A 192 -17.41 -11.34 -7.31
N ASP A 193 -16.59 -11.01 -6.31
CA ASP A 193 -16.77 -9.80 -5.51
C ASP A 193 -16.06 -8.58 -6.11
N LEU A 194 -16.45 -7.38 -5.66
CA LEU A 194 -15.88 -6.11 -6.16
C LEU A 194 -14.34 -6.06 -6.09
N THR A 195 -13.71 -6.58 -5.05
CA THR A 195 -12.24 -6.55 -4.93
C THR A 195 -11.60 -7.42 -6.00
N ARG A 196 -12.20 -8.57 -6.33
CA ARG A 196 -11.75 -9.42 -7.43
C ARG A 196 -11.94 -8.73 -8.79
N GLN A 197 -13.12 -8.20 -9.07
CA GLN A 197 -13.42 -7.50 -10.33
C GLN A 197 -12.46 -6.34 -10.59
N VAL A 198 -12.17 -5.54 -9.55
CA VAL A 198 -11.21 -4.43 -9.63
C VAL A 198 -9.80 -4.96 -9.92
N PHE A 199 -9.37 -6.03 -9.25
CA PHE A 199 -8.03 -6.60 -9.43
C PHE A 199 -7.84 -7.19 -10.84
N GLU A 200 -8.79 -8.00 -11.30
CA GLU A 200 -8.76 -8.58 -12.66
C GLU A 200 -8.79 -7.48 -13.73
N SER A 201 -9.60 -6.44 -13.54
CA SER A 201 -9.62 -5.30 -14.46
C SER A 201 -8.31 -4.52 -14.46
N LEU A 202 -7.61 -4.40 -13.34
CA LEU A 202 -6.30 -3.77 -13.27
C LEU A 202 -5.23 -4.60 -13.99
N LEU A 203 -5.30 -5.93 -13.89
CA LEU A 203 -4.38 -6.86 -14.57
C LEU A 203 -4.51 -6.79 -16.10
N SER A 204 -5.70 -6.50 -16.62
CA SER A 204 -5.96 -6.44 -18.07
C SER A 204 -6.03 -5.02 -18.65
N ALA A 205 -5.92 -3.98 -17.83
CA ALA A 205 -6.10 -2.60 -18.28
C ALA A 205 -4.88 -2.08 -19.08
N ASN A 206 -5.17 -1.36 -20.16
CA ASN A 206 -4.17 -0.62 -20.96
C ASN A 206 -4.23 0.90 -20.73
N HIS A 207 -5.01 1.33 -19.74
CA HIS A 207 -5.08 2.71 -19.27
C HIS A 207 -5.39 2.73 -17.76
N ALA A 208 -5.04 3.82 -17.07
CA ALA A 208 -5.36 3.93 -15.65
C ALA A 208 -6.88 4.06 -15.43
N ILE A 209 -7.49 3.29 -14.54
CA ILE A 209 -8.95 3.28 -14.35
C ILE A 209 -9.38 4.47 -13.49
N SER A 210 -10.25 5.33 -13.99
CA SER A 210 -10.79 6.45 -13.21
C SER A 210 -11.92 5.99 -12.26
N LEU A 211 -12.20 6.75 -11.21
CA LEU A 211 -13.33 6.44 -10.32
C LEU A 211 -14.68 6.49 -11.06
N ASP A 212 -14.80 7.34 -12.07
CA ASP A 212 -16.05 7.56 -12.80
C ASP A 212 -16.34 6.38 -13.71
N GLU A 213 -15.31 5.88 -14.42
CA GLU A 213 -15.36 4.63 -15.17
C GLU A 213 -15.68 3.44 -14.25
N ALA A 214 -15.01 3.36 -13.09
CA ALA A 214 -15.22 2.31 -12.11
C ALA A 214 -16.66 2.28 -11.55
N VAL A 215 -17.25 3.45 -11.28
CA VAL A 215 -18.65 3.55 -10.84
C VAL A 215 -19.60 3.08 -11.95
N ALA A 216 -19.36 3.51 -13.19
CA ALA A 216 -20.17 3.11 -14.33
C ALA A 216 -20.08 1.59 -14.61
N GLN A 217 -18.89 1.01 -14.45
CA GLN A 217 -18.62 -0.40 -14.74
C GLN A 217 -19.17 -1.34 -13.65
N TRP A 218 -18.95 -1.03 -12.37
CA TRP A 218 -19.24 -1.96 -11.27
C TRP A 218 -20.45 -1.56 -10.41
N GLY A 219 -21.09 -0.41 -10.68
CA GLY A 219 -22.26 0.06 -9.93
C GLY A 219 -22.01 0.32 -8.43
N ALA A 220 -20.74 0.32 -8.01
CA ALA A 220 -20.35 0.54 -6.62
C ALA A 220 -20.24 2.04 -6.31
N THR A 221 -20.42 2.41 -5.04
CA THR A 221 -20.29 3.81 -4.62
C THR A 221 -18.83 4.27 -4.67
N ARG A 222 -18.60 5.56 -5.02
CA ARG A 222 -17.26 6.17 -5.04
C ARG A 222 -16.45 5.87 -3.77
N PRO A 223 -16.98 6.05 -2.53
CA PRO A 223 -16.20 5.77 -1.32
C PRO A 223 -15.80 4.30 -1.14
N ARG A 224 -16.60 3.36 -1.66
CA ARG A 224 -16.29 1.92 -1.61
C ARG A 224 -15.18 1.56 -2.59
N LEU A 225 -15.20 2.16 -3.77
CA LEU A 225 -14.16 2.00 -4.79
C LEU A 225 -12.84 2.63 -4.34
N THR A 226 -12.87 3.86 -3.83
CA THR A 226 -11.69 4.53 -3.26
C THR A 226 -11.04 3.67 -2.18
N ARG A 227 -11.81 3.15 -1.21
CA ARG A 227 -11.30 2.22 -0.18
C ARG A 227 -10.75 0.91 -0.75
N THR A 228 -11.21 0.48 -1.92
CA THR A 228 -10.72 -0.73 -2.57
C THR A 228 -9.39 -0.46 -3.26
N PHE A 229 -9.30 0.62 -4.05
CA PHE A 229 -8.04 1.07 -4.64
C PHE A 229 -6.99 1.40 -3.58
N ASP A 230 -7.34 2.10 -2.51
CA ASP A 230 -6.40 2.45 -1.44
C ASP A 230 -5.83 1.22 -0.72
N ARG A 231 -6.56 0.09 -0.66
CA ARG A 231 -6.02 -1.17 -0.14
C ARG A 231 -4.93 -1.73 -1.05
N PHE A 232 -5.15 -1.72 -2.37
CA PHE A 232 -4.13 -2.14 -3.33
C PHE A 232 -2.92 -1.18 -3.34
N ARG A 233 -3.17 0.13 -3.21
CA ARG A 233 -2.10 1.15 -3.06
C ARG A 233 -1.28 0.93 -1.80
N ALA A 234 -1.94 0.65 -0.68
CA ALA A 234 -1.25 0.40 0.58
C ALA A 234 -0.44 -0.89 0.52
N ALA A 235 -0.89 -1.91 -0.23
CA ALA A 235 -0.10 -3.10 -0.51
C ALA A 235 1.08 -2.86 -1.48
N GLY A 236 1.16 -1.68 -2.10
CA GLY A 236 2.19 -1.33 -3.09
C GLY A 236 1.93 -1.89 -4.49
N LEU A 237 0.74 -2.43 -4.76
CA LEU A 237 0.38 -3.04 -6.05
C LEU A 237 -0.14 -2.01 -7.07
N VAL A 238 -0.71 -0.91 -6.58
CA VAL A 238 -1.42 0.08 -7.38
C VAL A 238 -0.89 1.46 -7.06
N GLU A 239 -0.85 2.33 -8.06
CA GLU A 239 -0.51 3.74 -7.93
C GLU A 239 -1.70 4.60 -8.36
N ARG A 240 -1.78 5.79 -7.78
CA ARG A 240 -2.74 6.82 -8.21
C ARG A 240 -2.00 7.80 -9.10
N VAL A 241 -2.49 7.95 -10.32
CA VAL A 241 -1.82 8.65 -11.41
C VAL A 241 -2.75 9.63 -12.07
N LEU A 242 -2.20 10.62 -12.75
CA LEU A 242 -3.00 11.54 -13.55
C LEU A 242 -3.37 10.89 -14.89
N ARG A 243 -4.59 11.12 -15.37
CA ARG A 243 -5.06 10.60 -16.68
C ARG A 243 -4.54 11.45 -17.83
N HIS A 244 -3.24 11.42 -18.07
CA HIS A 244 -2.59 12.17 -19.15
C HIS A 244 -3.19 11.84 -20.53
N ASP A 245 -3.59 10.59 -20.74
CA ASP A 245 -4.33 10.10 -21.90
C ASP A 245 -5.68 10.83 -22.14
N ARG A 246 -6.25 11.46 -21.12
CA ARG A 246 -7.51 12.25 -21.23
C ARG A 246 -7.28 13.74 -21.36
N LEU A 247 -6.03 14.22 -21.29
CA LEU A 247 -5.72 15.65 -21.22
C LEU A 247 -6.26 16.43 -22.43
N THR A 248 -6.04 15.92 -23.64
CA THR A 248 -6.46 16.58 -24.89
C THR A 248 -7.98 16.63 -25.03
N VAL A 249 -8.68 15.54 -24.69
CA VAL A 249 -10.15 15.47 -24.73
C VAL A 249 -10.78 16.44 -23.72
N ILE A 250 -10.25 16.48 -22.50
CA ILE A 250 -10.77 17.40 -21.46
C ILE A 250 -10.44 18.86 -21.81
N LEU A 251 -9.26 19.11 -22.38
CA LEU A 251 -8.88 20.43 -22.85
C LEU A 251 -9.81 20.89 -23.97
N TRP A 252 -10.13 20.02 -24.93
CA TRP A 252 -11.10 20.30 -26.00
C TRP A 252 -12.47 20.70 -25.43
N ASP A 253 -13.02 19.93 -24.49
CA ASP A 253 -14.32 20.23 -23.87
C ASP A 253 -14.29 21.58 -23.12
N ALA A 254 -13.23 21.83 -22.36
CA ALA A 254 -13.04 23.09 -21.64
C ALA A 254 -12.92 24.29 -22.60
N LEU A 255 -12.16 24.16 -23.68
CA LEU A 255 -11.99 25.19 -24.70
C LEU A 255 -13.31 25.50 -25.42
N SER A 256 -14.02 24.46 -25.84
CA SER A 256 -15.32 24.58 -26.52
C SER A 256 -16.36 25.24 -25.61
N THR A 257 -16.38 24.85 -24.33
CA THR A 257 -17.27 25.43 -23.31
C THR A 257 -16.95 26.90 -23.05
N GLN A 258 -15.68 27.25 -22.83
CA GLN A 258 -15.29 28.62 -22.53
C GLN A 258 -15.44 29.54 -23.75
N TYR A 259 -15.13 29.05 -24.95
CA TYR A 259 -15.36 29.78 -26.20
C TYR A 259 -16.85 30.12 -26.36
N SER A 260 -17.73 29.14 -26.16
CA SER A 260 -19.18 29.33 -26.28
C SER A 260 -19.74 30.31 -25.24
N ARG A 261 -19.18 30.32 -24.03
CA ARG A 261 -19.66 31.18 -22.92
C ARG A 261 -19.09 32.60 -22.95
N ARG A 262 -17.82 32.78 -23.31
CA ARG A 262 -17.07 34.04 -23.13
C ARG A 262 -16.53 34.64 -24.42
N GLY A 263 -16.54 33.86 -25.51
CA GLY A 263 -16.11 34.28 -26.82
C GLY A 263 -14.59 34.37 -26.99
N GLU A 264 -14.21 34.67 -28.23
CA GLU A 264 -12.83 34.68 -28.70
C GLU A 264 -11.90 35.63 -27.94
N LYS A 265 -12.34 36.87 -27.70
CA LYS A 265 -11.49 37.89 -27.06
C LYS A 265 -11.05 37.46 -25.65
N TRP A 266 -11.94 36.77 -24.93
CA TRP A 266 -11.61 36.23 -23.62
C TRP A 266 -10.62 35.07 -23.72
N LEU A 267 -10.84 34.16 -24.69
CA LEU A 267 -10.01 32.96 -24.85
C LEU A 267 -8.56 33.28 -25.23
N LEU A 268 -8.32 34.35 -25.99
CA LEU A 268 -6.96 34.84 -26.30
C LEU A 268 -6.30 35.60 -25.13
N GLY A 269 -7.05 35.93 -24.09
CA GLY A 269 -6.55 36.66 -22.93
C GLY A 269 -5.73 35.79 -21.95
N LYS A 270 -5.23 36.44 -20.89
CA LYS A 270 -4.43 35.78 -19.83
C LYS A 270 -5.17 34.67 -19.06
N GLY A 271 -6.50 34.67 -19.11
CA GLY A 271 -7.36 33.67 -18.47
C GLY A 271 -7.68 32.46 -19.36
N GLY A 272 -7.30 32.48 -20.64
CA GLY A 272 -7.44 31.37 -21.56
C GLY A 272 -6.08 30.90 -22.08
N LEU A 273 -5.89 30.97 -23.39
CA LEU A 273 -4.71 30.49 -24.09
C LEU A 273 -3.55 31.50 -24.15
N GLY A 274 -3.70 32.71 -23.60
CA GLY A 274 -2.69 33.78 -23.74
C GLY A 274 -1.32 33.50 -23.12
N ARG A 275 -1.11 32.33 -22.51
CA ARG A 275 0.20 31.85 -22.01
C ARG A 275 0.84 30.79 -22.89
N LEU A 276 0.13 30.27 -23.89
CA LEU A 276 0.65 29.32 -24.87
C LEU A 276 1.20 30.06 -26.08
N ASP A 277 1.84 29.33 -26.99
CA ASP A 277 2.31 29.87 -28.26
C ASP A 277 1.16 30.58 -29.01
N GLU A 278 1.45 31.80 -29.46
CA GLU A 278 0.46 32.67 -30.10
C GLU A 278 -0.08 32.07 -31.41
N LYS A 279 0.73 31.31 -32.15
CA LYS A 279 0.31 30.61 -33.38
C LYS A 279 -0.68 29.50 -33.04
N VAL A 280 -0.40 28.69 -32.02
CA VAL A 280 -1.30 27.62 -31.58
C VAL A 280 -2.62 28.22 -31.11
N SER A 281 -2.55 29.27 -30.28
CA SER A 281 -3.73 29.97 -29.76
C SER A 281 -4.63 30.54 -30.87
N LYS A 282 -4.04 31.19 -31.88
CA LYS A 282 -4.77 31.70 -33.05
C LYS A 282 -5.37 30.58 -33.90
N GLN A 283 -4.67 29.48 -34.07
CA GLN A 283 -5.17 28.32 -34.82
C GLN A 283 -6.36 27.66 -34.12
N VAL A 284 -6.30 27.47 -32.80
CA VAL A 284 -7.40 26.95 -31.99
C VAL A 284 -8.64 27.82 -32.13
N VAL A 285 -8.50 29.14 -31.95
CA VAL A 285 -9.60 30.10 -32.09
C VAL A 285 -10.20 30.11 -33.50
N LYS A 286 -9.35 30.07 -34.53
CA LYS A 286 -9.81 29.97 -35.92
C LYS A 286 -10.62 28.70 -36.15
N SER A 287 -10.13 27.56 -35.64
CA SER A 287 -10.80 26.27 -35.76
C SER A 287 -12.14 26.23 -35.02
N LEU A 288 -12.21 26.84 -33.82
CA LEU A 288 -13.44 27.02 -33.05
C LEU A 288 -14.46 27.90 -33.80
N ARG A 289 -14.01 29.01 -34.38
CA ARG A 289 -14.85 29.92 -35.17
C ARG A 289 -15.44 29.23 -36.41
N GLU A 290 -14.66 28.37 -37.06
CA GLU A 290 -15.09 27.59 -38.21
C GLU A 290 -15.95 26.36 -37.84
N GLY A 291 -16.14 26.06 -36.55
CA GLY A 291 -16.89 24.88 -36.10
C GLY A 291 -16.19 23.55 -36.38
N LYS A 292 -14.88 23.55 -36.63
CA LYS A 292 -14.06 22.37 -36.98
C LYS A 292 -13.14 21.93 -35.85
N PHE A 293 -13.43 22.32 -34.61
CA PHE A 293 -12.59 22.02 -33.45
C PHE A 293 -13.19 20.83 -32.68
N ASP A 294 -12.60 19.66 -32.89
CA ASP A 294 -12.91 18.40 -32.19
C ASP A 294 -11.70 17.91 -31.37
N SER A 295 -11.82 16.74 -30.72
CA SER A 295 -10.75 16.20 -29.86
C SER A 295 -9.49 15.88 -30.64
N ASP A 296 -9.63 15.37 -31.87
CA ASP A 296 -8.51 14.96 -32.71
C ASP A 296 -7.75 16.19 -33.18
N ARG A 297 -8.49 17.23 -33.62
CA ARG A 297 -7.89 18.51 -33.98
C ARG A 297 -7.22 19.19 -32.80
N CYS A 298 -7.76 19.05 -31.58
CA CYS A 298 -7.12 19.53 -30.37
C CYS A 298 -5.78 18.80 -30.13
N ALA A 299 -5.75 17.47 -30.24
CA ALA A 299 -4.53 16.69 -30.09
C ALA A 299 -3.45 17.06 -31.13
N GLU A 300 -3.85 17.27 -32.39
CA GLU A 300 -2.95 17.73 -33.46
C GLU A 300 -2.34 19.11 -33.17
N LEU A 301 -3.17 20.08 -32.77
CA LEU A 301 -2.71 21.45 -32.54
C LEU A 301 -1.76 21.57 -31.34
N PHE A 302 -1.91 20.69 -30.35
CA PHE A 302 -1.09 20.67 -29.14
C PHE A 302 -0.01 19.58 -29.14
N SER A 303 0.24 18.89 -30.27
CA SER A 303 1.17 17.76 -30.34
C SER A 303 2.62 18.11 -29.99
N LYS A 304 2.98 19.39 -30.04
CA LYS A 304 4.33 19.92 -29.71
C LYS A 304 4.37 20.68 -28.38
N THR A 305 3.22 20.82 -27.72
CA THR A 305 3.11 21.54 -26.44
C THR A 305 3.38 20.57 -25.31
N SER A 306 4.14 21.00 -24.31
CA SER A 306 4.45 20.14 -23.16
C SER A 306 3.18 19.87 -22.33
N GLU A 307 3.12 18.72 -21.67
CA GLU A 307 1.96 18.37 -20.84
C GLU A 307 1.75 19.34 -19.68
N ASP A 308 2.83 19.89 -19.12
CA ASP A 308 2.74 20.87 -18.03
C ASP A 308 2.10 22.19 -18.49
N GLU A 309 2.42 22.64 -19.70
CA GLU A 309 1.76 23.80 -20.32
C GLU A 309 0.28 23.54 -20.58
N LEU A 310 -0.06 22.35 -21.07
CA LEU A 310 -1.45 21.94 -21.30
C LEU A 310 -2.24 21.82 -19.99
N ARG A 311 -1.63 21.28 -18.94
CA ARG A 311 -2.22 21.22 -17.59
C ARG A 311 -2.44 22.61 -17.02
N LEU A 312 -1.48 23.52 -17.19
CA LEU A 312 -1.62 24.92 -16.79
C LEU A 312 -2.79 25.58 -17.55
N ALA A 313 -2.86 25.38 -18.87
CA ALA A 313 -3.96 25.91 -19.69
C ALA A 313 -5.31 25.36 -19.24
N LEU A 314 -5.41 24.05 -18.99
CA LEU A 314 -6.62 23.42 -18.47
C LEU A 314 -7.06 24.03 -17.13
N ASN A 315 -6.11 24.24 -16.21
CA ASN A 315 -6.38 24.88 -14.92
C ASN A 315 -6.90 26.32 -15.09
N LEU A 316 -6.37 27.10 -16.05
CA LEU A 316 -6.83 28.46 -16.34
C LEU A 316 -8.25 28.48 -16.92
N LEU A 317 -8.61 27.45 -17.69
CA LEU A 317 -9.96 27.26 -18.22
C LEU A 317 -10.96 26.76 -17.16
N GLY A 318 -10.49 26.51 -15.94
CA GLY A 318 -11.30 26.04 -14.80
C GLY A 318 -11.51 24.52 -14.78
N GLY A 319 -10.78 23.78 -15.62
CA GLY A 319 -10.78 22.32 -15.60
C GLY A 319 -9.69 21.75 -14.69
N ARG A 320 -9.75 20.44 -14.43
CA ARG A 320 -8.69 19.70 -13.75
C ARG A 320 -8.60 18.31 -14.33
N LEU A 321 -7.38 17.82 -14.52
CA LEU A 321 -7.14 16.46 -14.98
C LEU A 321 -7.57 15.46 -13.88
N PRO A 322 -8.41 14.46 -14.19
CA PRO A 322 -8.83 13.46 -13.22
C PRO A 322 -7.68 12.50 -12.88
N TYR A 323 -7.80 11.86 -11.73
CA TYR A 323 -6.91 10.78 -11.34
C TYR A 323 -7.48 9.43 -11.80
N GLY A 324 -6.58 8.53 -12.17
CA GLY A 324 -6.84 7.11 -12.37
C GLY A 324 -5.99 6.26 -11.42
N TYR A 325 -6.26 4.96 -11.47
CA TYR A 325 -5.49 3.93 -10.76
C TYR A 325 -4.94 2.93 -11.77
N ARG A 326 -3.64 2.63 -11.68
CA ARG A 326 -2.98 1.60 -12.48
C ARG A 326 -2.12 0.72 -11.58
N LEU A 327 -1.72 -0.44 -12.09
CA LEU A 327 -0.70 -1.24 -11.42
C LEU A 327 0.61 -0.43 -11.31
N SER A 328 1.38 -0.67 -10.25
CA SER A 328 2.62 0.06 -9.95
C SER A 328 3.79 -0.31 -10.87
N GLY A 329 3.55 -0.97 -12.00
CA GLY A 329 4.62 -1.42 -12.90
C GLY A 329 4.07 -1.81 -14.27
N ASN A 330 4.97 -1.83 -15.25
CA ASN A 330 4.63 -2.12 -16.66
C ASN A 330 4.43 -3.63 -16.90
N SER A 331 4.90 -4.47 -15.99
CA SER A 331 4.71 -5.92 -16.01
C SER A 331 4.48 -6.45 -14.60
N GLY A 332 3.96 -7.68 -14.50
CA GLY A 332 3.71 -8.30 -13.20
C GLY A 332 4.96 -8.42 -12.34
N ASP A 333 6.10 -8.69 -12.99
CA ASP A 333 7.43 -8.70 -12.36
C ASP A 333 7.86 -7.33 -11.85
N ASP A 334 7.52 -6.26 -12.58
CA ASP A 334 7.80 -4.90 -12.15
C ASP A 334 6.95 -4.53 -10.92
N VAL A 335 5.66 -4.85 -10.94
CA VAL A 335 4.77 -4.71 -9.78
C VAL A 335 5.33 -5.47 -8.57
N ALA A 336 5.70 -6.73 -8.77
CA ALA A 336 6.29 -7.55 -7.71
C ALA A 336 7.56 -6.91 -7.13
N ARG A 337 8.43 -6.38 -8.00
CA ARG A 337 9.66 -5.69 -7.58
C ARG A 337 9.37 -4.44 -6.76
N GLN A 338 8.39 -3.61 -7.15
CA GLN A 338 8.01 -2.43 -6.38
C GLN A 338 7.53 -2.80 -4.96
N VAL A 339 6.69 -3.83 -4.83
CA VAL A 339 6.25 -4.33 -3.52
C VAL A 339 7.45 -4.81 -2.68
N CYS A 340 8.36 -5.56 -3.28
CA CYS A 340 9.58 -6.03 -2.61
C CYS A 340 10.49 -4.87 -2.17
N LEU A 341 10.68 -3.82 -2.98
CA LEU A 341 11.49 -2.65 -2.60
C LEU A 341 10.93 -1.96 -1.35
N ARG A 342 9.62 -1.82 -1.26
CA ARG A 342 8.95 -1.24 -0.09
C ARG A 342 9.08 -2.14 1.15
N PHE A 343 8.96 -3.45 0.96
CA PHE A 343 9.24 -4.44 2.01
C PHE A 343 10.68 -4.33 2.54
N GLU A 344 11.67 -4.25 1.65
CA GLU A 344 13.09 -4.09 2.01
C GLU A 344 13.34 -2.80 2.79
N ALA A 345 12.72 -1.69 2.38
CA ALA A 345 12.84 -0.41 3.08
C ALA A 345 12.35 -0.49 4.54
N ILE A 346 11.24 -1.18 4.80
CA ILE A 346 10.72 -1.38 6.17
C ILE A 346 11.63 -2.31 6.96
N PHE A 347 12.06 -3.42 6.38
CA PHE A 347 12.93 -4.38 7.08
C PHE A 347 14.30 -3.79 7.41
N SER A 348 14.86 -2.95 6.54
CA SER A 348 16.08 -2.20 6.82
C SER A 348 15.94 -1.36 8.11
N ARG A 349 14.77 -0.73 8.32
CA ARG A 349 14.47 0.01 9.55
C ARG A 349 14.24 -0.91 10.75
N LEU A 350 13.47 -1.99 10.58
CA LEU A 350 13.23 -2.99 11.63
C LEU A 350 14.54 -3.58 12.16
N LYS A 351 15.49 -3.92 11.28
CA LYS A 351 16.81 -4.44 11.67
C LYS A 351 17.60 -3.44 12.50
N ARG A 352 17.64 -2.17 12.08
CA ARG A 352 18.32 -1.10 12.85
C ARG A 352 17.72 -0.94 14.24
N VAL A 353 16.39 -0.95 14.35
CA VAL A 353 15.70 -0.84 15.65
C VAL A 353 15.95 -2.08 16.51
N ALA A 354 15.92 -3.27 15.92
CA ALA A 354 16.20 -4.52 16.63
C ALA A 354 17.63 -4.56 17.19
N SER A 355 18.63 -4.16 16.40
CA SER A 355 20.02 -4.02 16.87
C SER A 355 20.16 -3.00 18.00
N ALA A 356 19.52 -1.83 17.87
CA ALA A 356 19.55 -0.81 18.92
C ALA A 356 18.90 -1.31 20.23
N LEU A 357 17.82 -2.08 20.15
CA LEU A 357 17.18 -2.69 21.32
C LEU A 357 18.07 -3.73 22.00
N ASP A 358 18.75 -4.59 21.23
CA ASP A 358 19.71 -5.55 21.79
C ASP A 358 20.89 -4.83 22.49
N GLU A 359 21.43 -3.77 21.89
CA GLU A 359 22.52 -2.97 22.47
C GLU A 359 22.11 -2.26 23.77
N LEU A 360 20.88 -1.77 23.85
CA LEU A 360 20.36 -1.09 25.05
C LEU A 360 20.02 -2.05 26.19
N GLN A 361 19.86 -3.35 25.92
CA GLN A 361 19.61 -4.38 26.96
C GLN A 361 20.90 -5.07 27.42
N ALA A 362 21.97 -4.98 26.63
CA ALA A 362 23.29 -5.48 27.01
C ALA A 362 24.07 -4.54 27.96
N ASN A 363 23.68 -3.27 28.02
CA ASN A 363 24.20 -2.24 28.93
C ASN A 363 23.23 -2.00 30.08
#